data_AF-A0A9D1E263-F1
#
_entry.id   AF-A0A9D1E263-F1
#
_cell.length_a   1.000
_cell.length_b   1.000
_cell.length_c   1.000
_cell.angle_alpha   90.00
_cell.angle_beta   90.00
_cell.angle_gamma   90.00
#
_symmetry.space_group_name_H-M   'P 1'
#
loop_
_entity.id
_entity.type
_entity.pdbx_description
1 polymer ?
#
loop_
_entity_poly.entity_id
_entity_poly.type
_entity_poly.pdbx_seq_one_letter_code
_entity_poly.pdbx_strand_id
1 'polypeptide(L)'
;MKKVLKAFIMLVCAGSMLAAVSSCEGNEETQEVISYYADGNVSSVSSSDGNYYDRGLTDYNDAIKELLGGVNYVIGSNRDSDVIAACNAVYERHLGGNLNLKGTVKIHKATGSQSDSSSDSEESLPSTVIAKYTYGE
;
A
#
# COMPACT_ATOMS: atom_id res chain seq x y z
N MET A 1 -28.74 53.25 -17.36
CA MET A 1 -28.82 51.82 -17.67
C MET A 1 -29.52 51.12 -16.51
N LYS A 2 -30.66 50.47 -16.76
CA LYS A 2 -31.39 49.65 -15.78
C LYS A 2 -30.60 48.36 -15.56
N LYS A 3 -30.34 47.95 -14.31
CA LYS A 3 -30.48 46.54 -13.86
C LYS A 3 -30.72 46.52 -12.34
N VAL A 4 -32.00 46.44 -11.98
CA VAL A 4 -32.48 45.84 -10.74
C VAL A 4 -32.24 44.33 -10.86
N LEU A 5 -31.59 43.70 -9.88
CA LEU A 5 -32.04 42.40 -9.40
C LEU A 5 -31.60 42.17 -7.95
N LYS A 6 -32.63 42.00 -7.13
CA LYS A 6 -32.65 41.73 -5.71
C LYS A 6 -32.75 40.22 -5.57
N ALA A 7 -31.86 39.57 -4.81
CA ALA A 7 -32.06 38.18 -4.39
C ALA A 7 -31.38 37.94 -3.04
N PHE A 8 -32.19 38.04 -1.99
CA PHE A 8 -31.96 37.46 -0.68
C PHE A 8 -32.31 35.97 -0.76
N ILE A 9 -31.37 35.06 -0.43
CA ILE A 9 -31.70 33.74 0.11
C ILE A 9 -30.58 33.36 1.11
N MET A 10 -30.86 33.55 2.41
CA MET A 10 -30.18 32.83 3.48
C MET A 10 -30.65 31.37 3.44
N LEU A 11 -29.73 30.43 3.28
CA LEU A 11 -30.00 29.01 3.45
C LEU A 11 -29.44 28.59 4.82
N VAL A 12 -30.30 28.59 5.84
CA VAL A 12 -30.04 27.97 7.14
C VAL A 12 -30.37 26.48 7.02
N CYS A 13 -29.36 25.62 6.98
CA CYS A 13 -29.55 24.19 7.22
C CYS A 13 -29.29 23.89 8.70
N ALA A 14 -30.30 24.16 9.53
CA ALA A 14 -30.44 23.51 10.82
C ALA A 14 -31.24 22.21 10.59
N GLY A 15 -30.53 21.11 10.44
CA GLY A 15 -31.09 19.77 10.29
C GLY A 15 -30.44 18.85 11.32
N SER A 16 -31.13 18.66 12.42
CA SER A 16 -30.86 17.75 13.53
C SER A 16 -30.40 16.36 13.07
N MET A 17 -29.18 15.95 13.46
CA MET A 17 -28.84 14.53 13.55
C MET A 17 -29.19 14.05 14.95
N LEU A 18 -30.40 13.50 15.07
CA LEU A 18 -30.84 12.70 16.20
C LEU A 18 -29.92 11.48 16.35
N ALA A 19 -29.64 11.14 17.60
CA ALA A 19 -28.85 10.02 18.04
C ALA A 19 -29.24 8.71 17.33
N ALA A 20 -28.26 8.10 16.65
CA ALA A 20 -28.22 6.68 16.41
C ALA A 20 -27.06 6.10 17.23
N VAL A 21 -27.24 6.01 18.55
CA VAL A 21 -26.55 4.99 19.35
C VAL A 21 -27.27 3.67 19.08
N SER A 22 -27.08 3.14 17.87
CA SER A 22 -27.58 1.82 17.48
C SER A 22 -26.58 0.80 17.99
N SER A 23 -27.02 -0.04 18.93
CA SER A 23 -26.45 -1.32 19.37
C SER A 23 -25.01 -1.62 18.95
N CYS A 24 -24.08 -1.51 19.90
CA CYS A 24 -22.96 -2.46 19.99
C CYS A 24 -23.53 -3.83 20.41
N GLU A 25 -24.22 -4.51 19.51
CA GLU A 25 -24.47 -5.95 19.64
C GLU A 25 -23.57 -6.67 18.65
N GLY A 26 -22.85 -7.65 19.18
CA GLY A 26 -21.68 -8.27 18.59
C GLY A 26 -21.90 -8.87 17.21
N ASN A 27 -20.99 -8.51 16.32
CA ASN A 27 -20.30 -9.49 15.51
C ASN A 27 -18.89 -8.92 15.37
N GLU A 28 -17.96 -9.40 16.19
CA GLU A 28 -16.53 -9.15 15.97
C GLU A 28 -16.15 -9.95 14.72
N GLU A 29 -16.61 -9.52 13.54
CA GLU A 29 -16.10 -10.01 12.28
C GLU A 29 -14.63 -9.62 12.28
N THR A 30 -13.78 -10.59 12.61
CA THR A 30 -12.34 -10.44 12.55
C THR A 30 -12.00 -10.08 11.12
N GLN A 31 -11.73 -8.81 10.89
CA GLN A 31 -11.47 -8.33 9.54
C GLN A 31 -10.12 -8.89 9.09
N GLU A 32 -10.12 -9.53 7.93
CA GLU A 32 -8.90 -10.05 7.32
C GLU A 32 -8.00 -8.87 6.94
N VAL A 33 -6.77 -8.86 7.45
CA VAL A 33 -5.74 -7.89 7.12
C VAL A 33 -4.76 -8.56 6.17
N ILE A 34 -4.63 -8.00 4.97
CA ILE A 34 -3.71 -8.48 3.95
C ILE A 34 -2.60 -7.45 3.81
N SER A 35 -1.37 -7.84 4.11
CA SER A 35 -0.18 -7.00 4.01
C SER A 35 0.71 -7.43 2.86
N TYR A 36 1.37 -6.45 2.25
CA TYR A 36 2.27 -6.63 1.11
C TYR A 36 3.61 -5.97 1.39
N TYR A 37 4.71 -6.62 1.03
CA TYR A 37 6.04 -6.02 1.16
C TYR A 37 7.02 -6.62 0.15
N ALA A 38 8.05 -5.85 -0.18
CA ALA A 38 9.17 -6.32 -0.99
C ALA A 38 10.36 -6.68 -0.10
N ASP A 39 10.94 -7.85 -0.35
CA ASP A 39 12.16 -8.36 0.28
C ASP A 39 13.12 -8.90 -0.80
N GLY A 40 14.39 -9.04 -0.47
CA GLY A 40 15.35 -9.70 -1.33
C GLY A 40 16.77 -9.19 -1.18
N ASN A 41 17.60 -9.50 -2.17
CA ASN A 41 18.98 -9.08 -2.22
C ASN A 41 19.21 -8.38 -3.56
N VAL A 42 19.29 -7.05 -3.55
CA VAL A 42 19.59 -6.25 -4.73
C VAL A 42 20.84 -5.43 -4.45
N SER A 43 21.80 -5.51 -5.35
CA SER A 43 23.05 -4.76 -5.28
C SER A 43 23.25 -3.92 -6.54
N SER A 44 23.89 -2.77 -6.41
CA SER A 44 24.30 -1.96 -7.56
C SER A 44 25.77 -2.23 -7.92
N VAL A 45 26.06 -2.55 -9.17
CA VAL A 45 27.41 -2.97 -9.65
C VAL A 45 28.35 -1.79 -9.90
N SER A 46 27.82 -0.58 -10.05
CA SER A 46 28.63 0.57 -10.46
C SER A 46 28.04 1.87 -9.96
N SER A 47 28.41 2.25 -8.74
CA SER A 47 28.44 3.65 -8.35
C SER A 47 29.46 3.82 -7.24
N SER A 48 30.44 4.69 -7.47
CA SER A 48 31.33 5.24 -6.44
C SER A 48 30.57 6.01 -5.35
N ASP A 49 29.26 6.21 -5.51
CA ASP A 49 28.41 7.05 -4.66
C ASP A 49 27.58 6.28 -3.62
N GLY A 50 27.72 4.96 -3.49
CA GLY A 50 27.26 4.17 -2.33
C GLY A 50 25.76 4.11 -2.01
N ASN A 51 24.90 4.86 -2.73
CA ASN A 51 23.52 5.15 -2.32
C ASN A 51 22.42 4.38 -3.07
N TYR A 52 22.78 3.39 -3.90
CA TYR A 52 21.83 2.66 -4.77
C TYR A 52 21.36 1.30 -4.23
N TYR A 53 22.02 0.74 -3.21
CA TYR A 53 21.68 -0.57 -2.64
C TYR A 53 20.25 -0.59 -2.06
N ASP A 54 19.85 0.47 -1.35
CA ASP A 54 18.51 0.58 -0.76
C ASP A 54 17.43 0.99 -1.76
N ARG A 55 17.80 1.59 -2.89
CA ARG A 55 16.82 2.13 -3.85
C ARG A 55 16.04 1.04 -4.56
N GLY A 56 16.70 -0.09 -4.84
CA GLY A 56 16.10 -1.23 -5.50
C GLY A 56 14.88 -1.76 -4.76
N LEU A 57 14.98 -2.00 -3.45
CA LEU A 57 13.87 -2.50 -2.62
C LEU A 57 12.91 -1.40 -2.16
N THR A 58 13.44 -0.20 -1.87
CA THR A 58 12.61 0.96 -1.47
C THR A 58 11.59 1.31 -2.54
N ASP A 59 12.01 1.36 -3.81
CA ASP A 59 11.12 1.73 -4.92
C ASP A 59 9.92 0.76 -5.06
N TYR A 60 10.07 -0.53 -4.75
CA TYR A 60 8.94 -1.46 -4.72
C TYR A 60 8.02 -1.23 -3.53
N ASN A 61 8.59 -1.06 -2.32
CA ASN A 61 7.80 -0.83 -1.12
C ASN A 61 7.03 0.50 -1.19
N ASP A 62 7.61 1.53 -1.83
CA ASP A 62 6.95 2.81 -2.06
C ASP A 62 5.82 2.69 -3.08
N ALA A 63 6.01 1.94 -4.18
CA ALA A 63 4.94 1.69 -5.15
C ALA A 63 3.76 0.91 -4.53
N ILE A 64 4.04 -0.06 -3.64
CA ILE A 64 3.02 -0.76 -2.86
C ILE A 64 2.29 0.23 -1.95
N LYS A 65 3.02 1.07 -1.21
CA LYS A 65 2.40 2.06 -0.32
C LYS A 65 1.53 3.05 -1.09
N GLU A 66 2.03 3.58 -2.20
CA GLU A 66 1.29 4.51 -3.04
C GLU A 66 -0.02 3.89 -3.55
N LEU A 67 0.04 2.65 -4.06
CA LEU A 67 -1.13 1.90 -4.52
C LEU A 67 -2.18 1.72 -3.40
N LEU A 68 -1.73 1.51 -2.17
CA LEU A 68 -2.58 1.19 -1.02
C LEU A 68 -2.91 2.41 -0.16
N GLY A 69 -2.64 3.63 -0.63
CA GLY A 69 -3.03 4.87 0.06
C GLY A 69 -2.09 5.29 1.21
N GLY A 70 -0.80 4.96 1.10
CA GLY A 70 0.26 5.34 2.05
C GLY A 70 0.61 4.27 3.09
N VAL A 71 -0.08 3.13 3.07
CA VAL A 71 0.14 1.98 3.97
C VAL A 71 0.52 0.74 3.17
N ASN A 72 0.97 -0.32 3.83
CA ASN A 72 1.36 -1.57 3.18
C ASN A 72 0.33 -2.71 3.36
N TYR A 73 -0.90 -2.37 3.78
CA TYR A 73 -1.94 -3.34 4.04
C TYR A 73 -3.32 -2.85 3.59
N VAL A 74 -4.23 -3.80 3.42
CA VAL A 74 -5.64 -3.57 3.12
C VAL A 74 -6.49 -4.45 4.02
N ILE A 75 -7.73 -4.01 4.22
CA ILE A 75 -8.73 -4.77 4.95
C ILE A 75 -9.66 -5.42 3.94
N GLY A 76 -9.77 -6.75 3.99
CA GLY A 76 -10.73 -7.58 3.27
C GLY A 76 -10.41 -7.91 1.81
N SER A 77 -10.14 -6.92 0.95
CA SER A 77 -10.00 -7.19 -0.50
C SER A 77 -8.57 -7.53 -0.92
N ASN A 78 -8.35 -8.74 -1.45
CA ASN A 78 -7.09 -9.12 -2.08
C ASN A 78 -6.76 -8.17 -3.26
N ARG A 79 -5.53 -7.64 -3.28
CA ARG A 79 -5.00 -6.71 -4.31
C ARG A 79 -3.81 -7.29 -5.09
N ASP A 80 -3.63 -8.61 -5.12
CA ASP A 80 -2.47 -9.29 -5.74
C ASP A 80 -2.19 -8.78 -7.17
N SER A 81 -3.22 -8.71 -8.03
CA SER A 81 -3.05 -8.25 -9.41
C SER A 81 -2.56 -6.82 -9.51
N ASP A 82 -3.06 -5.94 -8.66
CA ASP A 82 -2.73 -4.51 -8.67
C ASP A 82 -1.33 -4.29 -8.10
N VAL A 83 -1.00 -5.01 -7.03
CA VAL A 83 0.35 -5.01 -6.42
C VAL A 83 1.37 -5.52 -7.44
N ILE A 84 1.09 -6.62 -8.14
CA ILE A 84 1.96 -7.15 -9.19
C ILE A 84 2.10 -6.14 -10.33
N ALA A 85 1.02 -5.48 -10.76
CA ALA A 85 1.08 -4.47 -11.82
C ALA A 85 1.95 -3.27 -11.42
N ALA A 86 1.80 -2.76 -10.18
CA ALA A 86 2.63 -1.68 -9.66
C ALA A 86 4.11 -2.08 -9.59
N CYS A 87 4.41 -3.29 -9.10
CA CYS A 87 5.76 -3.82 -9.04
C CYS A 87 6.38 -4.07 -10.44
N ASN A 88 5.56 -4.48 -11.43
CA ASN A 88 6.00 -4.62 -12.82
C ASN A 88 6.44 -3.26 -13.39
N ALA A 89 5.68 -2.18 -13.14
CA ALA A 89 6.04 -0.84 -13.59
C ALA A 89 7.37 -0.36 -12.98
N VAL A 90 7.64 -0.69 -11.71
CA VAL A 90 8.94 -0.44 -11.07
C VAL A 90 10.06 -1.20 -11.77
N TYR A 91 9.86 -2.50 -12.02
CA TYR A 91 10.84 -3.34 -12.69
C TYR A 91 11.19 -2.82 -14.09
N GLU A 92 10.17 -2.48 -14.89
CA GLU A 92 10.35 -1.91 -16.23
C GLU A 92 11.09 -0.57 -16.20
N ARG A 93 10.75 0.30 -15.24
CA ARG A 93 11.48 1.57 -15.02
C ARG A 93 12.94 1.32 -14.67
N HIS A 94 13.25 0.33 -13.85
CA HIS A 94 14.63 -0.01 -13.50
C HIS A 94 15.40 -0.53 -14.73
N LEU A 95 14.80 -1.39 -15.54
CA LEU A 95 15.40 -1.89 -16.78
C LEU A 95 15.63 -0.78 -17.81
N GLY A 96 14.69 0.15 -17.96
CA GLY A 96 14.83 1.30 -18.86
C GLY A 96 15.79 2.37 -18.38
N GLY A 97 16.02 2.46 -17.06
CA GLY A 97 16.87 3.48 -16.42
C GLY A 97 18.37 3.21 -16.48
N ASN A 98 18.83 2.11 -17.10
CA ASN A 98 20.21 1.62 -17.04
C ASN A 98 20.73 1.51 -15.59
N LEU A 99 19.85 1.16 -14.65
CA LEU A 99 20.26 0.87 -13.29
C LEU A 99 21.05 -0.44 -13.33
N ASN A 100 22.35 -0.39 -13.05
CA ASN A 100 23.21 -1.57 -12.98
C ASN A 100 22.92 -2.35 -11.70
N LEU A 101 21.72 -2.92 -11.60
CA LEU A 101 21.26 -3.74 -10.48
C LEU A 101 21.58 -5.21 -10.75
N LYS A 102 21.86 -5.95 -9.67
CA LYS A 102 22.03 -7.40 -9.66
C LYS A 102 21.30 -8.01 -8.47
N GLY A 103 20.77 -9.21 -8.67
CA GLY A 103 20.12 -9.98 -7.62
C GLY A 103 18.62 -10.11 -7.82
N THR A 104 17.85 -10.21 -6.74
CA THR A 104 16.44 -10.59 -6.80
C THR A 104 15.60 -9.80 -5.80
N VAL A 105 14.42 -9.36 -6.26
CA VAL A 105 13.32 -8.87 -5.40
C VAL A 105 12.19 -9.89 -5.42
N LYS A 106 11.61 -10.15 -4.26
CA LYS A 106 10.41 -10.96 -4.06
C LYS A 106 9.34 -10.08 -3.43
N ILE A 107 8.12 -10.19 -3.93
CA ILE A 107 6.96 -9.53 -3.36
C ILE A 107 6.20 -10.55 -2.54
N HIS A 108 6.04 -10.26 -1.26
CA HIS A 108 5.38 -11.11 -0.29
C HIS A 108 3.97 -10.57 -0.01
N LYS A 109 3.04 -11.50 0.17
CA LYS A 109 1.74 -11.29 0.79
C LYS A 109 1.70 -12.03 2.12
N ALA A 110 1.28 -11.38 3.20
CA ALA A 110 0.95 -12.04 4.45
C ALA A 110 -0.50 -11.70 4.85
N THR A 111 -1.23 -12.71 5.32
CA THR A 111 -2.61 -12.57 5.77
C THR A 111 -2.64 -12.79 7.28
N GLY A 112 -3.26 -11.87 8.01
CA GLY A 112 -3.52 -11.98 9.44
C GLY A 112 -4.94 -11.52 9.77
N SER A 113 -5.31 -11.63 11.05
CA SER A 113 -6.59 -11.13 11.55
C SER A 113 -6.36 -9.88 12.39
N GLN A 114 -7.27 -8.90 12.32
CA GLN A 114 -7.16 -7.68 13.13
C GLN A 114 -7.16 -7.97 14.65
N SER A 115 -7.78 -9.07 15.08
CA SER A 115 -7.76 -9.58 16.45
C SER A 115 -6.38 -10.04 16.94
N ASP A 116 -5.48 -10.38 16.02
CA ASP A 116 -4.13 -10.87 16.35
C ASP A 116 -3.18 -9.71 16.71
N SER A 117 -3.61 -8.46 16.53
CA SER A 117 -2.83 -7.24 16.83
C SER A 117 -2.65 -6.96 18.33
N SER A 118 -3.18 -7.83 19.22
CA SER A 118 -3.13 -7.65 20.69
C SER A 118 -2.19 -8.60 21.42
N SER A 119 -1.43 -9.43 20.70
CA SER A 119 -0.46 -10.33 21.32
C SER A 119 0.97 -9.88 20.99
N ASP A 120 1.75 -9.55 22.02
CA ASP A 120 3.21 -9.29 22.02
C ASP A 120 4.04 -10.53 21.61
N SER A 121 3.56 -11.28 20.62
CA SER A 121 4.22 -12.45 20.06
C SER A 121 4.76 -12.03 18.69
N GLU A 122 6.08 -11.90 18.58
CA GLU A 122 6.85 -11.69 17.35
C GLU A 122 6.76 -12.91 16.39
N GLU A 123 5.60 -13.57 16.30
CA GLU A 123 5.33 -14.63 15.35
C GLU A 123 5.09 -13.97 13.99
N SER A 124 6.13 -13.97 13.15
CA SER A 124 6.06 -13.50 11.77
C SER A 124 4.92 -14.22 11.04
N LEU A 125 3.91 -13.46 10.60
CA LEU A 125 2.77 -14.01 9.87
C LEU A 125 3.25 -14.81 8.66
N PRO A 126 2.66 -15.98 8.38
CA PRO A 126 3.03 -16.78 7.21
C PRO A 126 2.84 -15.94 5.95
N SER A 127 3.93 -15.80 5.17
CA SER A 127 3.93 -15.02 3.93
C SER A 127 4.12 -15.91 2.70
N THR A 128 3.50 -15.52 1.60
CA THR A 128 3.60 -16.16 0.28
C THR A 128 4.22 -15.19 -0.71
N VAL A 129 5.14 -15.69 -1.54
CA VAL A 129 5.71 -14.89 -2.64
C VAL A 129 4.70 -14.86 -3.80
N ILE A 130 4.24 -13.66 -4.15
CA ILE A 130 3.28 -13.44 -5.26
C ILE A 130 3.95 -12.96 -6.55
N ALA A 131 5.18 -12.43 -6.46
CA ALA A 131 5.99 -12.08 -7.61
C ALA A 131 7.49 -12.15 -7.30
N LYS A 132 8.30 -12.38 -8.34
CA LYS A 132 9.77 -12.41 -8.28
C LYS A 132 10.35 -11.67 -9.47
N TYR A 133 11.26 -10.74 -9.21
CA TYR A 133 11.99 -9.95 -10.20
C TYR A 133 13.48 -10.22 -10.08
N THR A 134 14.14 -10.56 -11.19
CA THR A 134 15.56 -10.88 -11.22
C THR A 134 16.29 -9.83 -12.04
N TYR A 135 17.24 -9.14 -11.41
CA TYR A 135 18.20 -8.27 -12.05
C TYR A 135 19.44 -9.08 -12.45
N GLY A 136 20.33 -8.53 -13.28
CA GLY A 136 21.42 -9.28 -13.91
C GLY A 136 22.25 -10.19 -12.98
N GLU A 137 22.94 -11.18 -13.57
CA GLU A 137 23.90 -12.06 -12.88
C GLU A 137 25.24 -11.37 -12.66
#